data_AF-A0AAD9Q8Y7-F1
#
_entry.id   AF-A0AAD9Q8Y7-F1
#
_cell.length_a   1.000
_cell.length_b   1.000
_cell.length_c   1.000
_cell.angle_alpha   90.00
_cell.angle_beta   90.00
_cell.angle_gamma   90.00
#
_symmetry.space_group_name_H-M   'P 1'
#
loop_
_entity.id
_entity.type
_entity.pdbx_description
1 polymer ?
#
loop_
_entity_poly.entity_id
_entity_poly.type
_entity_poly.pdbx_seq_one_letter_code
_entity_poly.pdbx_strand_id
1 'polypeptide(L)'
;MREEEAASGIECEELSEKDTLIEELSERERSFQVKEKNTAKDKEAAESVRRKAMERMKDSKRKTSQDSDLDPGLAAGGKKSRKTATEVIDFLKKKAKCEQTQRQQEMELRRKELEENAKQQRGVLELMQRQSEAQQQINQTLLVLIQKAFGTV
;
A
#
# COMPACT_ATOMS: atom_id res chain seq x y z
N MET A 1 5.98 -4.81 34.45
CA MET A 1 7.08 -5.23 33.57
C MET A 1 8.12 -4.13 33.40
N ARG A 2 7.78 -2.95 32.85
CA ARG A 2 8.74 -1.84 32.70
C ARG A 2 9.35 -1.31 34.01
N GLU A 3 8.61 -1.33 35.12
CA GLU A 3 9.13 -0.89 36.44
C GLU A 3 9.99 -1.96 37.15
N GLU A 4 9.83 -3.24 36.81
CA GLU A 4 10.61 -4.33 37.44
C GLU A 4 12.01 -4.47 36.81
N GLU A 5 12.13 -4.16 35.52
CA GLU A 5 13.39 -4.22 34.77
C GLU A 5 14.40 -3.16 35.25
N ALA A 6 13.92 -1.96 35.63
CA ALA A 6 14.75 -0.86 36.10
C ALA A 6 15.35 -1.07 37.51
N ALA A 7 14.77 -1.98 38.31
CA ALA A 7 15.23 -2.28 39.67
C ALA A 7 16.33 -3.36 39.71
N SER A 8 16.57 -4.06 38.60
CA SER A 8 17.46 -5.22 38.56
C SER A 8 18.95 -4.85 38.53
N GLY A 9 19.31 -3.59 38.24
CA GLY A 9 20.71 -3.15 38.14
C GLY A 9 21.52 -3.85 37.04
N ILE A 10 20.85 -4.60 36.15
CA ILE A 10 21.45 -5.25 34.99
C ILE A 10 21.17 -4.35 33.80
N GLU A 11 22.23 -3.74 33.28
CA GLU A 11 22.19 -3.02 32.01
C GLU A 11 21.76 -4.01 30.92
N CYS A 12 20.61 -3.74 30.29
CA CYS A 12 20.18 -4.52 29.13
C CYS A 12 21.18 -4.19 28.02
N GLU A 13 22.03 -5.17 27.67
CA GLU A 13 23.06 -5.00 26.65
C GLU A 13 22.38 -4.53 25.36
N GLU A 14 22.69 -3.30 24.91
CA GLU A 14 22.16 -2.79 23.66
C GLU A 14 22.53 -3.80 22.56
N LEU A 15 21.52 -4.28 21.82
CA LEU A 15 21.71 -5.27 20.76
C LEU A 15 22.88 -4.85 19.89
N SER A 16 23.88 -5.72 19.76
CA SER A 16 25.05 -5.43 18.94
C SER A 16 24.58 -5.10 17.52
N GLU A 17 25.32 -4.24 16.81
CA GLU A 17 25.07 -3.98 15.39
C GLU A 17 24.95 -5.28 14.59
N LYS A 18 25.66 -6.33 15.02
CA LYS A 18 25.57 -7.68 14.43
C LYS A 18 24.24 -8.36 14.72
N ASP A 19 23.72 -8.24 15.93
CA ASP A 19 22.43 -8.85 16.30
C ASP A 19 21.29 -8.17 15.56
N THR A 20 21.36 -6.85 15.42
CA THR A 20 20.43 -6.06 14.60
C THR A 20 20.51 -6.49 13.12
N LEU A 21 21.72 -6.65 12.58
CA LEU A 21 21.90 -7.10 11.20
C LEU A 21 21.36 -8.53 10.95
N ILE A 22 21.50 -9.43 11.93
CA ILE A 22 20.95 -10.79 11.86
C ILE A 22 19.42 -10.76 11.83
N GLU A 23 18.80 -9.89 12.63
CA GLU A 23 17.35 -9.74 12.67
C GLU A 23 16.81 -9.20 11.34
N GLU A 24 17.42 -8.15 10.79
CA GLU A 24 17.07 -7.57 9.48
C GLU A 24 17.19 -8.58 8.33
N LEU A 25 18.29 -9.35 8.29
CA LEU A 25 18.48 -10.38 7.28
C LEU A 25 17.42 -11.48 7.39
N SER A 26 17.11 -11.90 8.62
CA SER A 26 16.09 -12.91 8.90
C SER A 26 14.68 -12.44 8.48
N GLU A 27 14.34 -11.18 8.71
CA GLU A 27 13.09 -10.59 8.22
C GLU A 27 13.03 -10.54 6.70
N ARG A 28 14.14 -10.14 6.07
CA ARG A 28 14.23 -10.07 4.62
C ARG A 28 14.04 -11.45 3.98
N GLU A 29 14.66 -12.50 4.50
CA GLU A 29 14.49 -13.88 4.02
C GLU A 29 13.03 -14.37 4.16
N ARG A 30 12.38 -14.09 5.29
CA ARG A 30 10.94 -14.40 5.48
C ARG A 30 10.09 -13.71 4.42
N SER A 31 10.39 -12.45 4.09
CA SER A 31 9.66 -11.69 3.07
C SER A 31 9.81 -12.28 1.65
N PHE A 32 11.00 -12.80 1.31
CA PHE A 32 11.25 -13.46 0.02
C PHE A 32 10.49 -14.78 -0.10
N GLN A 33 10.48 -15.63 0.95
CA GLN A 33 9.70 -16.87 0.94
C GLN A 33 8.19 -16.64 0.77
N VAL A 34 7.65 -15.56 1.36
CA VAL A 34 6.24 -15.21 1.20
C VAL A 34 5.93 -14.79 -0.24
N LYS A 35 6.82 -14.03 -0.88
CA LYS A 35 6.67 -13.62 -2.29
C LYS A 35 6.69 -14.83 -3.23
N GLU A 36 7.61 -15.78 -3.05
CA GLU A 36 7.66 -17.00 -3.88
C GLU A 36 6.43 -17.90 -3.71
N LYS A 37 5.92 -18.05 -2.49
CA LYS A 37 4.70 -18.83 -2.24
C LYS A 37 3.48 -18.20 -2.91
N ASN A 38 3.41 -16.87 -2.98
CA ASN A 38 2.31 -16.16 -3.64
C ASN A 38 2.38 -16.28 -5.17
N THR A 39 3.56 -16.18 -5.77
CA THR A 39 3.72 -16.35 -7.24
C THR A 39 3.41 -17.77 -7.70
N ALA A 40 3.75 -18.79 -6.90
CA ALA A 40 3.38 -20.17 -7.18
C ALA A 40 1.86 -20.39 -7.14
N LYS A 41 1.17 -19.83 -6.14
CA LYS A 41 -0.29 -19.90 -6.01
C LYS A 41 -1.01 -19.16 -7.14
N ASP A 42 -0.51 -17.99 -7.54
CA ASP A 42 -1.08 -17.22 -8.64
C ASP A 42 -0.94 -17.97 -9.98
N LYS A 43 0.21 -18.62 -10.21
CA LYS A 43 0.42 -19.45 -11.39
C LYS A 43 -0.52 -20.66 -11.41
N GLU A 44 -0.65 -21.36 -10.29
CA GLU A 44 -1.56 -22.50 -10.17
C GLU A 44 -3.03 -22.09 -10.38
N ALA A 45 -3.44 -20.96 -9.80
CA ALA A 45 -4.78 -20.40 -10.00
C ALA A 45 -5.04 -20.04 -11.47
N ALA A 46 -4.08 -19.40 -12.13
CA ALA A 46 -4.19 -19.04 -13.55
C ALA A 46 -4.29 -20.30 -14.45
N GLU A 47 -3.48 -21.32 -14.19
CA GLU A 47 -3.54 -22.58 -14.93
C GLU A 47 -4.85 -23.34 -14.69
N SER A 48 -5.38 -23.33 -13.45
CA SER A 48 -6.68 -23.91 -13.10
C SER A 48 -7.83 -23.23 -13.84
N VAL A 49 -7.82 -21.89 -13.91
CA VAL A 49 -8.81 -21.11 -14.67
C VAL A 49 -8.72 -21.43 -16.17
N ARG A 50 -7.51 -21.47 -16.74
CA ARG A 50 -7.29 -21.82 -18.15
C ARG A 50 -7.80 -23.23 -18.46
N ARG A 51 -7.51 -24.21 -17.61
CA ARG A 51 -7.97 -25.61 -17.77
C ARG A 51 -9.49 -25.71 -17.74
N LYS A 52 -10.13 -25.11 -16.73
CA LYS A 52 -11.60 -25.09 -16.60
C LYS A 52 -12.28 -24.42 -17.80
N ALA A 53 -11.68 -23.36 -18.36
CA ALA A 53 -12.21 -22.72 -19.57
C ALA A 53 -12.11 -23.65 -20.80
N MET A 54 -10.99 -24.34 -20.96
CA MET A 54 -10.78 -25.30 -22.06
C MET A 54 -11.68 -26.54 -21.95
N GLU A 55 -11.98 -27.01 -20.75
CA GLU A 55 -12.93 -28.11 -20.53
C GLU A 55 -14.36 -27.70 -20.90
N ARG A 56 -14.83 -26.54 -20.44
CA ARG A 56 -16.16 -26.01 -20.83
C ARG A 56 -16.33 -25.85 -22.34
N MET A 57 -15.26 -25.48 -23.05
CA MET A 57 -15.24 -25.43 -24.52
C MET A 57 -15.38 -26.81 -25.16
N LYS A 58 -14.81 -27.87 -24.57
CA LYS A 58 -14.98 -29.24 -25.05
C LYS A 58 -16.39 -29.77 -24.80
N ASP A 59 -16.96 -29.51 -23.62
CA ASP A 59 -18.30 -29.97 -23.26
C ASP A 59 -19.41 -29.30 -24.10
N SER A 60 -19.26 -28.00 -24.37
CA SER A 60 -20.18 -27.27 -25.25
C SER A 60 -20.14 -27.77 -26.70
N LYS A 61 -18.97 -28.22 -27.18
CA LYS A 61 -18.80 -28.80 -28.51
C LYS A 61 -19.39 -30.22 -28.62
N ARG A 62 -19.31 -31.02 -27.54
CA ARG A 62 -19.93 -32.35 -27.45
C ARG A 62 -21.46 -32.30 -27.39
N LYS A 63 -22.03 -31.34 -26.65
CA LYS A 63 -23.49 -31.16 -26.61
C LYS A 63 -24.09 -30.78 -27.96
N THR A 64 -23.40 -29.97 -28.76
CA THR A 64 -23.88 -29.61 -30.12
C THR A 64 -23.80 -30.74 -31.14
N SER A 65 -22.96 -31.76 -30.94
CA SER A 65 -22.85 -32.91 -31.86
C SER A 65 -23.73 -34.10 -31.47
N GLN A 66 -24.33 -34.08 -30.28
CA GLN A 66 -25.18 -35.17 -29.77
C GLN A 66 -26.68 -34.86 -29.97
N ASP A 67 -27.02 -33.60 -30.23
CA ASP A 67 -28.39 -33.11 -30.50
C ASP A 67 -28.71 -33.01 -32.01
N SER A 68 -27.81 -33.47 -32.90
CA SER A 68 -27.93 -33.31 -34.35
C SER A 68 -28.64 -34.47 -35.08
N ASP A 69 -29.33 -35.34 -34.35
CA ASP A 69 -30.12 -36.46 -34.92
C ASP A 69 -31.65 -36.27 -34.76
N LEU A 70 -32.13 -35.04 -34.52
CA LEU A 70 -33.56 -34.72 -34.48
C LEU A 70 -33.97 -33.70 -35.55
N ASP A 71 -34.75 -34.21 -36.51
CA ASP A 71 -35.76 -33.59 -37.39
C ASP A 71 -35.51 -32.16 -37.96
N PRO A 72 -35.55 -31.94 -39.30
CA PRO A 72 -35.28 -30.64 -39.92
C PRO A 72 -36.34 -29.55 -39.64
N GLY A 73 -37.40 -29.84 -38.89
CA GLY A 73 -38.51 -28.93 -38.61
C GLY A 73 -38.29 -27.93 -37.46
N LEU A 74 -37.22 -28.05 -36.67
CA LEU A 74 -36.95 -27.17 -35.52
C LEU A 74 -35.74 -26.24 -35.72
N ALA A 75 -35.39 -25.93 -36.97
CA ALA A 75 -34.45 -24.84 -37.32
C ALA A 75 -35.04 -23.43 -37.07
N ALA A 76 -36.08 -23.29 -36.25
CA ALA A 76 -36.58 -22.00 -35.79
C ALA A 76 -35.76 -21.57 -34.57
N GLY A 77 -34.80 -20.69 -34.81
CA GLY A 77 -33.87 -20.14 -33.84
C GLY A 77 -34.50 -19.85 -32.48
N GLY A 78 -34.26 -20.76 -31.53
CA GLY A 78 -34.35 -20.46 -30.11
C GLY A 78 -33.34 -19.36 -29.84
N LYS A 79 -33.81 -18.10 -29.80
CA LYS A 79 -33.01 -16.95 -29.39
C LYS A 79 -32.37 -17.34 -28.07
N LYS A 80 -31.06 -17.64 -28.09
CA LYS A 80 -30.24 -17.73 -26.89
C LYS A 80 -30.54 -16.43 -26.16
N SER A 81 -31.31 -16.52 -25.08
CA SER A 81 -31.64 -15.37 -24.25
C SER A 81 -30.30 -14.82 -23.83
N ARG A 82 -29.87 -13.78 -24.54
CA ARG A 82 -28.63 -13.04 -24.31
C ARG A 82 -28.85 -12.52 -22.91
N LYS A 83 -28.21 -13.11 -21.90
CA LYS A 83 -28.19 -12.54 -20.54
C LYS A 83 -27.97 -11.04 -20.71
N THR A 84 -28.95 -10.28 -20.27
CA THR A 84 -29.49 -9.13 -21.00
C THR A 84 -28.41 -8.09 -21.30
N ALA A 85 -28.35 -7.57 -22.52
CA ALA A 85 -27.35 -6.54 -22.88
C ALA A 85 -27.38 -5.33 -21.91
N THR A 86 -28.52 -5.10 -21.28
CA THR A 86 -28.74 -4.19 -20.15
C THR A 86 -27.88 -4.50 -18.92
N GLU A 87 -27.79 -5.76 -18.47
CA GLU A 87 -26.93 -6.14 -17.33
C GLU A 87 -25.45 -5.81 -17.57
N VAL A 88 -24.97 -6.04 -18.80
CA VAL A 88 -23.59 -5.72 -19.19
C VAL A 88 -23.36 -4.21 -19.18
N ILE A 89 -24.31 -3.43 -19.70
CA ILE A 89 -24.25 -1.96 -19.70
C ILE A 89 -24.27 -1.42 -18.26
N ASP A 90 -25.10 -1.97 -17.39
CA ASP A 90 -25.20 -1.54 -16.00
C ASP A 90 -23.95 -1.89 -15.20
N PHE A 91 -23.34 -3.05 -15.46
CA PHE A 91 -22.02 -3.38 -14.92
C PHE A 91 -20.96 -2.37 -15.35
N LEU A 92 -20.91 -2.01 -16.65
CA LEU A 92 -19.94 -1.04 -17.16
C LEU A 92 -20.16 0.35 -16.55
N LYS A 93 -21.41 0.80 -16.41
CA LYS A 93 -21.75 2.06 -15.72
C LYS A 93 -21.31 2.04 -14.26
N LYS A 94 -21.58 0.95 -13.54
CA LYS A 94 -21.18 0.78 -12.14
C LYS A 94 -19.66 0.78 -12.00
N LYS A 95 -18.96 0.08 -12.89
CA LYS A 95 -17.50 0.06 -12.95
C LYS A 95 -16.93 1.46 -13.18
N ALA A 96 -17.44 2.20 -14.18
CA ALA A 96 -16.99 3.55 -14.48
C ALA A 96 -17.19 4.52 -13.29
N LYS A 97 -18.33 4.43 -12.60
CA LYS A 97 -18.58 5.20 -11.37
C LYS A 97 -17.59 4.84 -10.26
N CYS A 98 -17.35 3.56 -10.05
CA CYS A 98 -16.41 3.09 -9.02
C CYS A 98 -14.98 3.57 -9.31
N GLU A 99 -14.49 3.43 -10.54
CA GLU A 99 -13.18 3.93 -10.96
C GLU A 99 -13.07 5.45 -10.80
N GLN A 100 -14.13 6.19 -11.14
CA GLN A 100 -14.16 7.64 -10.94
C GLN A 100 -14.06 8.02 -9.46
N THR A 101 -14.81 7.33 -8.59
CA THR A 101 -14.75 7.59 -7.14
C THR A 101 -13.39 7.26 -6.55
N GLN A 102 -12.77 6.15 -6.98
CA GLN A 102 -11.42 5.77 -6.54
C GLN A 102 -10.39 6.83 -6.95
N ARG A 103 -10.44 7.30 -8.20
CA ARG A 103 -9.56 8.37 -8.67
C ARG A 103 -9.73 9.66 -7.88
N GLN A 104 -10.96 10.02 -7.51
CA GLN A 104 -11.21 11.21 -6.69
C GLN A 104 -10.62 11.04 -5.28
N GLN A 105 -10.79 9.87 -4.66
CA GLN A 105 -10.21 9.56 -3.35
C GLN A 105 -8.67 9.58 -3.37
N GLU A 106 -8.05 9.01 -4.40
CA GLU A 106 -6.59 9.06 -4.58
C GLU A 106 -6.07 10.49 -4.70
N MET A 107 -6.76 11.34 -5.49
CA MET A 107 -6.40 12.75 -5.64
C MET A 107 -6.56 13.52 -4.32
N GLU A 108 -7.59 13.23 -3.54
CA GLU A 108 -7.81 13.86 -2.23
C GLU A 108 -6.74 13.44 -1.22
N LEU A 109 -6.40 12.15 -1.16
CA LEU A 109 -5.32 11.64 -0.30
C LEU A 109 -3.98 12.29 -0.65
N ARG A 110 -3.65 12.35 -1.94
CA ARG A 110 -2.43 12.99 -2.42
C ARG A 110 -2.39 14.48 -2.05
N ARG A 111 -3.53 15.17 -2.12
CA ARG A 111 -3.62 16.58 -1.68
C ARG A 111 -3.39 16.72 -0.17
N LYS A 112 -3.97 15.84 0.64
CA LYS A 112 -3.78 15.84 2.10
C LYS A 112 -2.33 15.58 2.47
N GLU A 113 -1.68 14.60 1.83
CA GLU A 113 -0.27 14.28 2.06
C GLU A 113 0.64 15.47 1.72
N LEU A 114 0.40 16.15 0.60
CA LEU A 114 1.13 17.37 0.24
C LEU A 114 0.92 18.50 1.27
N GLU A 115 -0.30 18.66 1.77
CA GLU A 115 -0.61 19.67 2.78
C GLU A 115 0.05 19.37 4.12
N GLU A 116 0.04 18.12 4.58
CA GLU A 116 0.71 17.69 5.80
C GLU A 116 2.23 17.84 5.69
N ASN A 117 2.81 17.43 4.56
CA ASN A 117 4.24 17.60 4.32
C ASN A 117 4.62 19.09 4.31
N ALA A 118 3.83 19.95 3.67
CA ALA A 118 4.05 21.41 3.70
C ALA A 118 3.92 21.98 5.12
N LYS A 119 2.98 21.48 5.94
CA LYS A 119 2.85 21.88 7.36
C LYS A 119 4.06 21.45 8.18
N GLN A 120 4.54 20.21 8.00
CA GLN A 120 5.73 19.70 8.67
C GLN A 120 6.96 20.53 8.30
N GLN A 121 7.19 20.79 7.01
CA GLN A 121 8.30 21.62 6.55
C GLN A 121 8.25 23.04 7.12
N ARG A 122 7.06 23.67 7.16
CA ARG A 122 6.88 24.98 7.80
C ARG A 122 7.19 24.93 9.30
N GLY A 123 6.71 23.89 10.00
CA GLY A 123 6.99 23.72 11.43
C GLY A 123 8.48 23.55 11.73
N VAL A 124 9.22 22.81 10.91
CA VAL A 124 10.67 22.66 11.03
C VAL A 124 11.37 24.01 10.81
N LEU A 125 10.95 24.77 9.79
CA LEU A 125 11.53 26.09 9.50
C LEU A 125 11.28 27.10 10.63
N GLU A 126 10.05 27.16 11.17
CA GLU A 126 9.72 28.02 12.32
C GLU A 126 10.52 27.64 13.58
N LEU A 127 10.69 26.34 13.83
CA LEU A 127 11.49 25.87 14.97
C LEU A 127 12.96 26.29 14.82
N MET A 128 13.53 26.12 13.62
CA MET A 128 14.90 26.52 13.32
C MET A 128 15.08 28.05 13.44
N GLN A 129 14.11 28.83 12.98
CA GLN A 129 14.12 30.29 13.13
C GLN A 129 14.10 30.69 14.61
N ARG A 130 13.21 30.12 15.41
CA ARG A 130 13.16 30.37 16.87
C ARG A 130 14.45 30.01 17.58
N GLN A 131 15.06 28.88 17.23
CA GLN A 131 16.35 28.49 17.80
C GLN A 131 17.46 29.48 17.42
N SER A 132 17.47 29.96 16.18
CA SER A 132 18.43 30.96 15.72
C SER A 132 18.29 32.29 16.47
N GLU A 133 17.05 32.78 16.64
CA GLU A 133 16.75 34.01 17.38
C GLU A 133 17.16 33.89 18.86
N ALA A 134 16.86 32.75 19.50
CA ALA A 134 17.27 32.49 20.88
C ALA A 134 18.81 32.48 21.02
N GLN A 135 19.52 31.84 20.09
CA GLN A 135 20.98 31.82 20.09
C GLN A 135 21.56 33.23 19.91
N GLN A 136 20.98 34.06 19.04
CA GLN A 136 21.40 35.45 18.86
C GLN A 136 21.20 36.28 20.13
N GLN A 137 20.07 36.11 20.84
CA GLN A 137 19.82 36.79 22.11
C GLN A 137 20.81 36.37 23.20
N ILE A 138 21.12 35.07 23.29
CA ILE A 138 22.14 34.56 24.22
C ILE A 138 23.50 35.17 23.89
N ASN A 139 23.89 35.15 22.62
CA ASN A 139 25.18 35.71 22.19
C ASN A 139 25.26 37.21 22.48
N GLN A 140 24.19 37.98 22.25
CA GLN A 140 24.14 39.40 22.57
C GLN A 140 24.24 39.66 24.07
N THR A 141 23.51 38.89 24.88
CA THR A 141 23.54 38.99 26.35
C THR A 141 24.93 38.68 26.90
N LEU A 142 25.57 37.62 26.38
CA LEU A 142 26.93 37.25 26.74
C LEU A 142 27.92 38.37 26.40
N LEU A 143 27.79 39.01 25.23
CA LEU A 143 28.62 40.14 24.84
C LEU A 143 28.51 41.31 25.82
N VAL A 144 27.27 41.65 26.23
CA VAL A 144 27.01 42.71 27.22
C VAL A 144 27.61 42.35 28.59
N LEU A 145 27.51 41.10 29.01
CA LEU A 145 28.10 40.64 30.26
C LEU A 145 29.63 40.71 30.23
N ILE A 146 30.27 40.32 29.12
CA ILE A 146 31.72 40.43 28.93
C ILE A 146 32.14 41.91 28.94
N GLN A 147 31.42 42.78 28.25
CA GLN A 147 31.70 44.23 28.26
C GLN A 147 31.56 44.81 29.68
N LYS A 148 30.57 44.39 30.47
CA LYS A 148 30.43 44.83 31.87
C LYS A 148 31.51 44.25 32.79
N ALA A 149 31.96 43.02 32.54
CA ALA A 149 32.95 42.34 33.37
C ALA A 149 34.39 42.80 33.08
N PHE A 150 34.69 43.20 31.84
CA PHE A 150 36.04 43.52 31.39
C PHE A 150 36.20 44.94 30.80
N GLY A 151 35.13 45.73 30.73
CA GLY A 151 35.13 47.09 30.18
C GLY A 151 34.95 48.18 31.25
N THR A 152 36.09 48.69 31.74
CA THR A 152 36.31 50.10 32.05
C THR A 152 37.28 50.64 31.01
N VAL A 153 36.78 51.44 30.07
CA VAL A 153 37.30 52.77 29.67
C VAL A 153 36.11 53.56 29.14
#